data_AF-A0A2H0XZ35-F1
#
_entry.id   AF-A0A2H0XZ35-F1
#
_cell.length_a   1.000
_cell.length_b   1.000
_cell.length_c   1.000
_cell.angle_alpha   90.00
_cell.angle_beta   90.00
_cell.angle_gamma   90.00
#
_symmetry.space_group_name_H-M   'P 1'
#
loop_
_entity.id
_entity.type
_entity.pdbx_description
1 polymer ?
#
loop_
_entity_poly.entity_id
_entity_poly.type
_entity_poly.pdbx_seq_one_letter_code
_entity_poly.pdbx_strand_id
1 'polypeptide(L)'
;MAKVKTRCLQCGRYLTSRENCDFHGVCERCFDAMSPNEKVELQLGWTLRHDGAENQTIDGHSLICPLCGHNRFWKRKTVLITPAAAAWNFLWASKKAVNYICDQCGYIFSFLREPTKP
;
A
#
# COMPACT_ATOMS: atom_id res chain seq x y z
N MET A 1 -19.87 16.92 7.39
CA MET A 1 -19.08 15.72 6.99
C MET A 1 -19.39 14.60 7.97
N ALA A 2 -19.89 13.45 7.52
CA ALA A 2 -20.18 12.32 8.41
C ALA A 2 -18.87 11.70 8.92
N LYS A 3 -18.73 11.52 10.24
CA LYS A 3 -17.59 10.79 10.81
C LYS A 3 -17.64 9.35 10.31
N VAL A 4 -16.67 8.96 9.48
CA VAL A 4 -16.53 7.58 9.00
C VAL A 4 -16.30 6.70 10.22
N LYS A 5 -17.22 5.77 10.48
CA LYS A 5 -17.12 4.82 11.58
C LYS A 5 -16.33 3.60 11.11
N THR A 6 -15.06 3.53 11.47
CA THR A 6 -14.21 2.36 11.19
C THR A 6 -14.56 1.21 12.13
N ARG A 7 -14.58 -0.02 11.60
CA ARG A 7 -14.74 -1.25 12.39
C ARG A 7 -13.41 -1.95 12.55
N CYS A 8 -13.20 -2.59 13.70
CA CYS A 8 -12.08 -3.47 13.99
C CYS A 8 -12.07 -4.62 12.99
N LEU A 9 -10.92 -4.85 12.35
CA LEU A 9 -10.74 -5.92 11.36
C LEU A 9 -10.88 -7.33 11.97
N GLN A 10 -10.65 -7.48 13.28
CA GLN A 10 -10.68 -8.78 13.95
C GLN A 10 -12.05 -9.12 14.56
N CYS A 11 -12.69 -8.18 15.24
CA CYS A 11 -13.93 -8.44 15.98
C CYS A 11 -15.15 -7.64 15.48
N GLY A 12 -14.99 -6.79 14.46
CA GLY A 12 -16.08 -6.04 13.84
C GLY A 12 -16.67 -4.89 14.68
N ARG A 13 -16.20 -4.68 15.92
CA ARG A 13 -16.67 -3.55 16.75
C ARG A 13 -16.23 -2.21 16.17
N TYR A 14 -17.00 -1.16 16.44
CA TYR A 14 -16.58 0.19 16.08
C TYR A 14 -15.34 0.61 16.88
N LEU A 15 -14.37 1.22 16.19
CA LEU A 15 -13.17 1.77 16.78
C LEU A 15 -13.44 3.16 17.36
N THR A 16 -12.80 3.45 18.48
CA THR A 16 -12.69 4.85 18.94
C THR A 16 -11.72 5.62 18.03
N SER A 17 -11.75 6.97 18.11
CA SER A 17 -10.79 7.80 17.36
C SER A 17 -9.35 7.44 17.69
N ARG A 18 -9.07 7.14 18.96
CA ARG A 18 -7.74 6.72 19.43
C ARG A 18 -7.33 5.39 18.81
N GLU A 19 -8.19 4.39 18.90
CA GLU A 19 -7.87 3.06 18.37
C GLU A 19 -7.72 3.04 16.84
N ASN A 20 -8.47 3.89 16.17
CA ASN A 20 -8.34 4.07 14.73
C ASN A 20 -6.98 4.67 14.34
N CYS A 21 -6.31 5.41 15.22
CA CYS A 21 -4.96 5.96 14.97
C CYS A 21 -3.86 5.01 15.47
N ASP A 22 -4.03 4.43 16.65
CA ASP A 22 -2.95 3.76 17.39
C ASP A 22 -2.82 2.27 17.07
N PHE A 23 -3.93 1.60 16.74
CA PHE A 23 -3.99 0.13 16.69
C PHE A 23 -4.31 -0.41 15.30
N HIS A 24 -3.93 0.36 14.29
CA HIS A 24 -3.80 -0.19 12.97
C HIS A 24 -5.11 -0.86 12.45
N GLY A 25 -6.27 -0.25 12.71
CA GLY A 25 -7.56 -0.75 12.22
C GLY A 25 -8.09 -1.94 13.01
N VAL A 26 -7.45 -2.27 14.12
CA VAL A 26 -7.85 -3.27 15.10
C VAL A 26 -8.10 -2.55 16.42
N CYS A 27 -8.92 -3.12 17.29
CA CYS A 27 -9.12 -2.52 18.61
C CYS A 27 -8.03 -2.93 19.58
N GLU A 28 -7.79 -2.14 20.64
CA GLU A 28 -6.73 -2.40 21.64
C GLU A 28 -6.78 -3.83 22.16
N ARG A 29 -7.96 -4.30 22.58
CA ARG A 29 -8.16 -5.68 23.05
C ARG A 29 -7.73 -6.76 22.05
N CYS A 30 -8.03 -6.55 20.77
CA CYS A 30 -7.68 -7.51 19.73
C CYS A 30 -6.20 -7.41 19.38
N PHE A 31 -5.65 -6.19 19.36
CA PHE A 31 -4.21 -5.98 19.19
C PHE A 31 -3.43 -6.67 20.31
N ASP A 32 -3.81 -6.50 21.58
CA ASP A 32 -3.12 -7.13 22.71
C ASP A 32 -3.13 -8.65 22.65
N ALA A 33 -4.23 -9.23 22.19
CA ALA A 33 -4.41 -10.69 22.04
C ALA A 33 -3.63 -11.30 20.87
N MET A 34 -3.06 -10.49 19.97
CA MET A 34 -2.29 -10.98 18.83
C MET A 34 -0.89 -11.42 19.22
N SER A 35 -0.40 -12.45 18.52
CA SER A 35 0.98 -12.89 18.61
C SER A 35 1.94 -11.79 18.12
N PRO A 36 3.24 -11.86 18.50
CA PRO A 36 4.23 -10.91 18.00
C PRO A 36 4.29 -10.82 16.47
N ASN A 37 4.16 -11.94 15.76
CA ASN A 37 4.21 -11.97 14.29
C ASN A 37 3.00 -11.27 13.68
N GLU A 38 1.81 -11.50 14.21
CA GLU A 38 0.58 -10.84 13.77
C GLU A 38 0.63 -9.31 13.99
N LYS A 39 1.25 -8.85 15.08
CA LYS A 39 1.47 -7.42 15.35
C LYS A 39 2.44 -6.79 14.34
N VAL A 40 3.51 -7.51 13.99
CA VAL A 40 4.46 -7.09 12.95
C VAL A 40 3.76 -7.02 11.59
N GLU A 41 2.97 -8.03 11.22
CA GLU A 41 2.20 -8.01 9.97
C GLU A 41 1.19 -6.86 9.91
N LEU A 42 0.55 -6.51 11.02
CA LEU A 42 -0.33 -5.34 11.11
C LEU A 42 0.41 -4.02 10.91
N GLN A 43 1.57 -3.85 11.56
CA GLN A 43 2.42 -2.67 11.37
C GLN A 43 2.88 -2.56 9.92
N LEU A 44 3.25 -3.68 9.30
CA LEU A 44 3.60 -3.75 7.88
C LEU A 44 2.39 -3.46 6.98
N GLY A 45 1.20 -3.92 7.33
CA GLY A 45 -0.05 -3.61 6.64
C GLY A 45 -0.41 -2.11 6.69
N TRP A 46 0.02 -1.38 7.72
CA TRP A 46 -0.19 0.06 7.84
C TRP A 46 0.81 0.92 7.09
N THR A 47 1.94 0.36 6.66
CA THR A 47 2.77 1.01 5.65
C THR A 47 2.10 1.07 4.27
N LEU A 48 0.96 0.39 4.07
CA LEU A 48 0.23 0.41 2.80
C LEU A 48 -0.61 1.67 2.62
N ARG A 49 -1.10 2.29 3.71
CA ARG A 49 -1.82 3.57 3.66
C ARG A 49 -0.84 4.72 3.68
N HIS A 50 -0.76 5.42 2.57
CA HIS A 50 0.22 6.47 2.31
C HIS A 50 -0.50 7.81 2.16
N ASP A 51 -0.10 8.83 2.92
CA ASP A 51 -0.74 10.16 2.90
C ASP A 51 -0.77 10.81 1.50
N GLY A 52 0.11 10.36 0.59
CA GLY A 52 0.19 10.80 -0.80
C GLY A 52 -0.58 9.93 -1.81
N ALA A 53 -1.42 8.99 -1.38
CA ALA A 53 -2.19 8.16 -2.32
C ALA A 53 -3.31 8.97 -2.99
N GLU A 54 -3.34 8.95 -4.31
CA GLU A 54 -4.29 9.71 -5.14
C GLU A 54 -4.96 8.80 -6.17
N ASN A 55 -6.06 9.26 -6.78
CA ASN A 55 -6.64 8.60 -7.94
C ASN A 55 -5.66 8.72 -9.10
N GLN A 56 -5.34 7.60 -9.75
CA GLN A 56 -4.38 7.57 -10.85
C GLN A 56 -5.09 7.35 -12.18
N THR A 57 -4.57 8.02 -13.21
CA THR A 57 -4.95 7.78 -14.60
C THR A 57 -3.71 7.37 -15.37
N ILE A 58 -3.80 6.28 -16.12
CA ILE A 58 -2.73 5.70 -16.92
C ILE A 58 -3.20 5.64 -18.36
N ASP A 59 -2.53 6.38 -19.24
CA ASP A 59 -2.85 6.45 -20.67
C ASP A 59 -4.37 6.70 -20.91
N GLY A 60 -4.93 7.66 -20.18
CA GLY A 60 -6.35 8.03 -20.26
C GLY A 60 -7.33 7.15 -19.47
N HIS A 61 -6.87 6.07 -18.85
CA HIS A 61 -7.72 5.13 -18.12
C HIS A 61 -7.56 5.26 -16.60
N SER A 62 -8.66 5.36 -15.86
CA SER A 62 -8.62 5.34 -14.40
C SER A 62 -8.12 4.01 -13.88
N LEU A 63 -7.14 4.05 -12.99
CA LEU A 63 -6.55 2.87 -12.39
C LEU A 63 -7.46 2.35 -11.28
N ILE A 64 -7.91 1.10 -11.40
CA ILE A 64 -8.73 0.40 -10.41
C ILE A 64 -8.00 -0.88 -9.98
N CYS A 65 -7.96 -1.14 -8.68
CA CYS A 65 -7.32 -2.34 -8.15
C CYS A 65 -8.15 -3.57 -8.54
N PRO A 66 -7.57 -4.55 -9.25
CA PRO A 66 -8.29 -5.75 -9.68
C PRO A 66 -8.60 -6.69 -8.51
N LEU A 67 -7.91 -6.54 -7.37
CA LEU A 67 -8.11 -7.40 -6.21
C LEU A 67 -9.20 -6.89 -5.26
N CYS A 68 -9.32 -5.57 -5.06
CA CYS A 68 -10.23 -5.01 -4.05
C CYS A 68 -11.14 -3.88 -4.54
N GLY A 69 -11.04 -3.48 -5.82
CA GLY A 69 -11.84 -2.41 -6.41
C GLY A 69 -11.45 -1.00 -5.98
N HIS A 70 -10.45 -0.82 -5.11
CA HIS A 70 -9.99 0.48 -4.66
C HIS A 70 -9.29 1.27 -5.78
N ASN A 71 -9.35 2.61 -5.73
CA ASN A 71 -8.90 3.48 -6.81
C ASN A 71 -7.78 4.48 -6.42
N ARG A 72 -7.32 4.48 -5.17
CA ARG A 72 -6.18 5.30 -4.73
C ARG A 72 -4.90 4.49 -4.68
N PHE A 73 -3.84 5.10 -5.19
CA PHE A 73 -2.52 4.48 -5.28
C PHE A 73 -1.44 5.50 -4.95
N TRP A 74 -0.40 5.05 -4.27
CA TRP A 74 0.84 5.80 -4.13
C TRP A 74 1.89 5.29 -5.11
N LYS A 75 2.77 6.20 -5.55
CA LYS A 75 3.74 5.95 -6.62
C LYS A 75 5.14 5.80 -6.03
N ARG A 76 5.89 4.78 -6.48
CA ARG A 76 7.33 4.68 -6.23
C ARG A 76 8.08 4.19 -7.46
N LYS A 77 9.40 4.43 -7.51
CA LYS A 77 10.28 3.85 -8.53
C LYS A 77 11.07 2.69 -7.92
N THR A 78 11.24 1.59 -8.64
CA THR A 78 12.04 0.45 -8.19
C THR A 78 13.07 0.10 -9.27
N VAL A 79 14.32 -0.08 -8.86
CA VAL A 79 15.40 -0.49 -9.74
C VAL A 79 15.22 -1.96 -10.08
N LEU A 80 15.12 -2.26 -11.37
CA LEU A 80 15.09 -3.63 -11.88
C LEU A 80 16.51 -4.05 -12.21
N ILE A 81 17.14 -4.75 -11.28
CA ILE A 81 18.47 -5.31 -11.49
C ILE A 81 18.38 -6.52 -12.43
N THR A 82 19.32 -6.63 -13.36
CA THR A 82 19.57 -7.92 -14.03
C THR A 82 20.58 -8.72 -13.21
N PRO A 83 20.56 -10.06 -13.27
CA PRO A 83 21.55 -10.90 -12.57
C PRO A 83 23.00 -10.51 -12.91
N ALA A 84 23.27 -10.16 -14.17
CA ALA A 84 24.58 -9.68 -14.60
C ALA A 84 24.95 -8.30 -14.00
N ALA A 85 23.99 -7.38 -13.88
CA ALA A 85 24.21 -6.08 -13.25
C ALA A 85 24.48 -6.20 -11.74
N ALA A 86 23.87 -7.19 -11.07
CA ALA A 86 24.14 -7.51 -9.67
C ALA A 86 25.54 -8.11 -9.49
N ALA A 87 25.98 -8.99 -10.40
CA ALA A 87 27.30 -9.62 -10.34
C ALA A 87 28.45 -8.62 -10.59
N TRP A 88 28.22 -7.56 -11.37
CA TRP A 88 29.24 -6.58 -11.76
C TRP A 88 29.05 -5.17 -11.16
N ASN A 89 28.23 -5.02 -10.11
CA ASN A 89 27.99 -3.74 -9.41
C ASN A 89 27.47 -2.59 -10.31
N PHE A 90 26.89 -2.88 -11.48
CA PHE A 90 26.33 -1.88 -12.39
C PHE A 90 24.86 -1.55 -12.05
N LEU A 91 24.60 -1.24 -10.79
CA LEU A 91 23.25 -0.88 -10.31
C LEU A 91 22.73 0.43 -10.94
N TRP A 92 23.64 1.32 -11.36
CA TRP A 92 23.30 2.59 -12.00
C TRP A 92 22.78 2.44 -13.44
N ALA A 93 23.14 1.35 -14.14
CA ALA A 93 22.72 1.07 -15.52
C ALA A 93 21.38 0.32 -15.60
N SER A 94 20.80 -0.02 -14.45
CA SER A 94 19.58 -0.81 -14.36
C SER A 94 18.33 0.02 -14.68
N LYS A 95 17.39 -0.56 -15.44
CA LYS A 95 16.11 0.10 -15.76
C LYS A 95 15.31 0.32 -14.47
N LYS A 96 14.53 1.40 -14.40
CA LYS A 96 13.63 1.68 -13.27
C LYS A 96 12.19 1.42 -13.69
N ALA A 97 11.49 0.57 -12.94
CA ALA A 97 10.04 0.43 -13.06
C ALA A 97 9.33 1.49 -12.20
N VAL A 98 8.21 1.98 -12.71
CA VAL A 98 7.25 2.77 -11.94
C VAL A 98 6.22 1.82 -11.36
N ASN A 99 6.03 1.90 -10.04
CA ASN A 99 5.07 1.10 -9.31
C ASN A 99 3.95 1.99 -8.76
N TYR A 100 2.71 1.60 -9.02
CA TYR A 100 1.52 2.17 -8.38
C TYR A 100 0.98 1.12 -7.41
N ILE A 101 0.96 1.47 -6.12
CA ILE A 101 0.67 0.53 -5.04
C ILE A 101 -0.67 0.91 -4.43
N CYS A 102 -1.59 -0.06 -4.38
CA CYS A 102 -2.93 0.15 -3.87
C CYS A 102 -2.89 0.50 -2.38
N ASP A 103 -3.47 1.65 -2.04
CA ASP A 103 -3.49 2.18 -0.67
C ASP A 103 -4.31 1.33 0.32
N GLN A 104 -5.13 0.42 -0.20
CA GLN A 104 -6.02 -0.44 0.60
C GLN A 104 -5.47 -1.84 0.81
N CYS A 105 -4.88 -2.47 -0.21
CA CYS A 105 -4.48 -3.88 -0.15
C CYS A 105 -3.04 -4.15 -0.59
N GLY A 106 -2.30 -3.12 -1.01
CA GLY A 106 -0.90 -3.26 -1.42
C GLY A 106 -0.66 -3.87 -2.79
N TYR A 107 -1.70 -4.22 -3.56
CA TYR A 107 -1.53 -4.69 -4.95
C TYR A 107 -0.73 -3.69 -5.78
N ILE A 108 0.26 -4.18 -6.53
CA ILE A 108 1.21 -3.35 -7.26
C ILE A 108 0.97 -3.50 -8.76
N PHE A 109 0.72 -2.37 -9.43
CA PHE A 109 0.91 -2.26 -10.87
C PHE A 109 2.34 -1.79 -11.15
N SER A 110 3.10 -2.59 -11.90
CA SER A 110 4.48 -2.28 -12.29
C SER A 110 4.57 -2.00 -13.78
N PHE A 111 5.13 -0.84 -14.14
CA PHE A 111 5.33 -0.40 -15.52
C PHE A 111 6.82 -0.17 -15.80
N LEU A 112 7.33 -0.79 -16.87
CA LEU A 112 8.72 -0.59 -17.33
C LEU A 112 8.95 0.78 -17.97
N ARG A 113 7.89 1.37 -18.52
CA ARG A 113 7.84 2.73 -19.04
C ARG A 113 7.11 3.60 -18.02
N GLU A 114 7.54 4.85 -17.85
CA GLU A 114 6.77 5.82 -17.07
C GLU A 114 5.47 6.14 -17.82
N PRO A 115 4.29 5.84 -17.25
CA PRO A 115 3.05 6.12 -17.94
C PRO A 115 2.80 7.62 -17.99
N THR A 116 2.23 8.08 -19.09
CA THR A 116 1.91 9.49 -19.29
C THR A 116 0.69 9.86 -18.47
N LYS A 117 0.81 10.88 -17.62
CA LYS A 117 -0.39 11.56 -17.09
C LYS A 117 -1.07 12.28 -18.27
N PRO A 118 -2.41 12.27 -18.36
CA PRO A 118 -3.13 13.01 -19.39
C PRO A 118 -2.88 14.51 -19.29
#